data_AF-A0A5M6D8P7-F1
#
_entry.id   AF-A0A5M6D8P7-F1
#
_cell.length_a   1.000
_cell.length_b   1.000
_cell.length_c   1.000
_cell.angle_alpha   90.00
_cell.angle_beta   90.00
_cell.angle_gamma   90.00
#
_symmetry.space_group_name_H-M   'P 1'
#
loop_
_entity.id
_entity.type
_entity.pdbx_description
1 polymer ?
#
loop_
_entity_poly.entity_id
_entity_poly.type
_entity_poly.pdbx_seq_one_letter_code
_entity_poly.pdbx_strand_id
1 'polypeptide(L)'
;MAYLYWILGIFGAHRFYLGRPISGAIWFFTGGLLLIGWIVDLFLIPSMAEEASRRYRIGPIDYNIAWGLHTFLGLFGAHRLYMGKVFTGVLFLLTGGLFGIGFIYDLLTLNEQIDELNA
;
A
#
# COMPACT_ATOMS: atom_id res chain seq x y z
N MET A 1 -5.46 -6.76 -7.68
CA MET A 1 -4.85 -6.95 -6.34
C MET A 1 -5.75 -6.54 -5.17
N ALA A 2 -6.67 -5.57 -5.28
CA ALA A 2 -7.48 -5.09 -4.14
C ALA A 2 -8.17 -6.20 -3.31
N TYR A 3 -8.86 -7.15 -3.97
CA TYR A 3 -9.49 -8.29 -3.27
C TYR A 3 -8.49 -9.25 -2.60
N LEU A 4 -7.26 -9.35 -3.12
CA LEU A 4 -6.19 -10.12 -2.46
C LEU A 4 -5.77 -9.45 -1.15
N TYR A 5 -5.60 -8.12 -1.16
CA TYR A 5 -5.32 -7.36 0.06
C TYR A 5 -6.52 -7.31 1.03
N TRP A 6 -7.74 -7.53 0.55
CA TRP A 6 -8.92 -7.65 1.39
C TRP A 6 -8.95 -8.98 2.16
N ILE A 7 -8.65 -10.10 1.50
CA ILE A 7 -8.65 -11.41 2.15
C ILE A 7 -7.41 -11.64 3.03
N LEU A 8 -6.24 -11.17 2.60
CA LEU A 8 -4.99 -11.28 3.35
C LEU A 8 -4.86 -10.24 4.48
N GLY A 9 -5.55 -9.12 4.37
CA GLY A 9 -5.46 -8.00 5.28
C GLY A 9 -6.75 -7.77 6.06
N ILE A 10 -7.00 -8.63 7.07
CA ILE A 10 -8.14 -8.52 8.01
C ILE A 10 -8.19 -7.12 8.68
N PHE A 11 -7.09 -6.37 8.66
CA PHE A 11 -6.94 -5.04 9.25
C PHE A 11 -6.97 -3.88 8.23
N GLY A 12 -7.55 -4.04 7.03
CA GLY A 12 -7.77 -2.93 6.10
C GLY A 12 -6.64 -2.66 5.09
N ALA A 13 -5.78 -3.64 4.80
CA ALA A 13 -4.68 -3.50 3.83
C ALA A 13 -5.15 -3.01 2.44
N HIS A 14 -6.32 -3.46 1.99
CA HIS A 14 -6.91 -3.02 0.73
C HIS A 14 -7.19 -1.51 0.67
N ARG A 15 -7.47 -0.85 1.80
CA ARG A 15 -7.71 0.61 1.85
C ARG A 15 -6.41 1.38 1.66
N PHE A 16 -5.30 0.89 2.21
CA PHE A 16 -3.98 1.47 1.95
C PHE A 16 -3.58 1.27 0.49
N TYR A 17 -3.76 0.06 -0.05
CA TYR A 17 -3.56 -0.24 -1.46
C TYR A 17 -4.35 0.71 -2.39
N LEU A 18 -5.59 1.02 -2.04
CA LEU A 18 -6.46 1.94 -2.79
C LEU A 18 -6.23 3.43 -2.49
N GLY A 19 -5.18 3.81 -1.78
CA GLY A 19 -4.83 5.22 -1.58
C GLY A 19 -5.69 5.94 -0.56
N ARG A 20 -6.19 5.22 0.45
CA ARG A 20 -7.01 5.77 1.54
C ARG A 20 -6.38 5.54 2.92
N PRO A 21 -5.20 6.13 3.20
CA PRO A 21 -4.42 5.84 4.42
C PRO A 21 -5.17 6.15 5.71
N ILE A 22 -5.96 7.23 5.75
CA ILE A 22 -6.74 7.59 6.95
C ILE A 22 -7.78 6.52 7.28
N SER A 23 -8.59 6.12 6.29
CA SER A 23 -9.59 5.06 6.51
C SER A 23 -8.93 3.70 6.75
N GLY A 24 -7.80 3.42 6.11
CA GLY A 24 -7.01 2.22 6.38
C GLY A 24 -6.53 2.17 7.83
N ALA A 25 -6.01 3.28 8.36
CA ALA A 25 -5.56 3.36 9.75
C ALA A 25 -6.72 3.16 10.74
N ILE A 26 -7.89 3.75 10.47
CA ILE A 26 -9.10 3.51 11.28
C ILE A 26 -9.46 2.03 11.27
N TRP A 27 -9.49 1.39 10.09
CA TRP A 27 -9.77 -0.05 9.98
C TRP A 27 -8.71 -0.90 10.70
N PHE A 28 -7.44 -0.52 10.63
CA PHE A 28 -6.36 -1.23 11.29
C PHE A 28 -6.52 -1.22 12.82
N PHE A 29 -6.71 -0.04 13.41
CA PHE A 29 -6.83 0.11 14.87
C PHE A 29 -8.16 -0.40 15.43
N THR A 30 -9.20 -0.50 14.61
CA THR A 30 -10.52 -0.99 15.03
C THR A 30 -10.81 -2.44 14.63
N GLY A 31 -9.90 -3.09 13.89
CA GLY A 31 -10.13 -4.42 13.33
C GLY A 31 -11.26 -4.47 12.29
N GLY A 32 -11.40 -3.40 11.49
CA GLY A 32 -12.55 -3.20 10.60
C GLY A 32 -13.87 -3.17 11.39
N LEU A 33 -13.85 -2.46 12.53
CA LEU A 33 -14.96 -2.28 13.49
C LEU A 33 -15.80 -3.54 13.79
N LEU A 34 -15.15 -4.61 14.28
CA LEU A 34 -15.77 -5.92 14.62
C LEU A 34 -16.16 -6.77 13.39
N LEU A 35 -15.35 -6.76 12.32
CA LEU A 35 -15.52 -7.58 11.10
C LEU A 35 -16.72 -7.23 10.21
N ILE A 36 -17.65 -6.39 10.66
CA ILE A 36 -18.74 -5.90 9.83
C ILE A 36 -18.19 -5.04 8.68
N GLY A 37 -17.22 -4.18 8.98
CA GLY A 37 -16.55 -3.35 7.97
C GLY A 37 -15.88 -4.20 6.89
N TRP A 38 -15.30 -5.35 7.27
CA TRP A 38 -14.70 -6.30 6.34
C TRP A 38 -15.72 -6.89 5.35
N ILE A 39 -16.94 -7.22 5.80
CA ILE A 39 -18.02 -7.69 4.92
C ILE A 39 -18.49 -6.56 3.99
N VAL A 40 -18.72 -5.37 4.55
CA VAL A 40 -19.18 -4.20 3.78
C VAL A 40 -18.17 -3.82 2.70
N ASP A 41 -16.87 -3.96 2.98
CA ASP A 41 -15.79 -3.68 2.04
C ASP A 41 -15.89 -4.51 0.76
N LEU A 42 -16.50 -5.71 0.79
CA LEU A 42 -16.75 -6.52 -0.43
C LEU A 42 -17.49 -5.72 -1.51
N PHE A 43 -18.44 -4.88 -1.08
CA PHE A 43 -19.27 -4.05 -1.95
C PHE A 43 -18.66 -2.66 -2.23
N LEU A 44 -17.80 -2.17 -1.34
CA LEU A 44 -17.16 -0.86 -1.49
C LEU A 44 -15.88 -0.89 -2.34
N ILE A 45 -15.21 -2.05 -2.44
CA ILE A 45 -13.97 -2.18 -3.23
C ILE A 45 -14.13 -1.69 -4.68
N PRO A 46 -15.21 -1.99 -5.43
CA PRO A 46 -15.36 -1.51 -6.81
C PRO A 46 -15.35 0.01 -6.93
N SER A 47 -16.10 0.72 -6.08
CA SER A 47 -16.14 2.20 -6.12
C SER A 47 -14.81 2.79 -5.67
N MET A 48 -14.18 2.21 -4.64
CA MET A 48 -12.86 2.65 -4.18
C MET A 48 -11.78 2.42 -5.26
N ALA A 49 -11.85 1.34 -6.03
CA ALA A 49 -10.95 1.06 -7.13
C ALA A 49 -11.13 2.04 -8.29
N GLU A 50 -12.37 2.40 -8.61
CA GLU A 50 -12.66 3.42 -9.63
C GLU A 50 -12.17 4.82 -9.21
N GLU A 51 -12.35 5.18 -7.93
CA GLU A 51 -11.78 6.43 -7.42
C GLU A 51 -10.25 6.44 -7.46
N ALA A 52 -9.61 5.32 -7.14
CA ALA A 52 -8.17 5.17 -7.21
C ALA A 52 -7.64 5.28 -8.65
N SER A 53 -8.30 4.65 -9.63
CA SER A 53 -7.90 4.73 -11.04
C SER A 53 -8.07 6.13 -11.63
N ARG A 54 -9.01 6.92 -11.12
CA ARG A 54 -9.17 8.33 -11.50
C ARG A 54 -8.11 9.23 -10.86
N ARG A 55 -7.63 8.87 -9.66
CA ARG A 55 -6.67 9.67 -8.89
C ARG A 55 -5.22 9.44 -9.32
N TYR A 56 -4.85 8.18 -9.57
CA TYR A 56 -3.46 7.78 -9.78
C TYR A 56 -3.17 7.50 -11.26
N ARG A 57 -2.08 8.08 -11.77
CA ARG A 57 -1.70 7.99 -13.18
C ARG A 57 -1.09 6.64 -13.52
N ILE A 58 -1.44 6.11 -14.69
CA ILE A 58 -0.77 4.95 -15.27
C ILE A 58 0.59 5.40 -15.81
N GLY A 59 1.65 4.68 -15.47
CA GLY A 59 3.02 4.99 -15.92
C GLY A 59 3.92 3.76 -15.89
N PRO A 60 5.25 3.95 -16.02
CA PRO A 60 6.22 2.86 -16.09
C PRO A 60 6.31 2.01 -14.81
N ILE A 61 5.97 2.58 -13.66
CA ILE A 61 5.98 1.89 -12.37
C ILE A 61 4.58 1.36 -12.08
N ASP A 62 4.45 0.03 -11.99
CA ASP A 62 3.17 -0.63 -11.71
C ASP A 62 2.88 -0.68 -10.20
N TYR A 63 1.72 -0.13 -9.81
CA TYR A 63 1.24 -0.12 -8.42
C TYR A 63 1.11 -1.52 -7.83
N ASN A 64 0.61 -2.51 -8.57
CA ASN A 64 0.45 -3.88 -8.09
C ASN A 64 1.80 -4.52 -7.76
N ILE A 65 2.79 -4.31 -8.62
CA ILE A 65 4.14 -4.85 -8.41
C ILE A 65 4.78 -4.16 -7.20
N ALA A 66 4.74 -2.83 -7.15
CA ALA A 66 5.30 -2.08 -6.03
C ALA A 66 4.68 -2.47 -4.69
N TRP A 67 3.35 -2.63 -4.64
CA TRP A 67 2.64 -3.10 -3.44
C TRP A 67 2.98 -4.54 -3.08
N GLY A 68 3.08 -5.44 -4.06
CA GLY A 68 3.51 -6.82 -3.84
C GLY A 68 4.91 -6.88 -3.24
N LEU A 69 5.85 -6.14 -3.81
CA LEU A 69 7.21 -6.00 -3.30
C LEU A 69 7.25 -5.41 -1.90
N HIS A 70 6.43 -4.38 -1.62
CA HIS A 70 6.33 -3.79 -0.29
C HIS A 70 5.81 -4.81 0.74
N THR A 71 4.83 -5.63 0.35
CA THR A 71 4.20 -6.60 1.27
C THR A 71 5.16 -7.71 1.69
N PHE A 72 5.91 -8.28 0.75
CA PHE A 72 6.76 -9.45 1.03
C PHE A 72 8.23 -9.09 1.30
N LEU A 73 8.73 -8.01 0.70
CA LEU A 73 10.13 -7.60 0.73
C LEU A 73 10.31 -6.13 1.15
N GLY A 74 9.28 -5.51 1.73
CA GLY A 74 9.28 -4.09 2.08
C GLY A 74 10.32 -3.72 3.13
N LEU A 75 10.56 -4.58 4.13
CA LEU A 75 11.62 -4.37 5.13
C LEU A 75 13.02 -4.35 4.49
N PHE A 76 13.21 -5.04 3.36
CA PHE A 76 14.46 -5.04 2.62
C PHE A 76 14.53 -3.92 1.57
N GLY A 77 13.47 -3.12 1.41
CA GLY A 77 13.42 -1.99 0.49
C GLY A 77 13.29 -2.37 -0.99
N ALA A 78 12.84 -3.59 -1.31
CA ALA A 78 12.75 -4.04 -2.70
C ALA A 78 11.82 -3.15 -3.56
N HIS A 79 10.71 -2.68 -3.00
CA HIS A 79 9.81 -1.74 -3.67
C HIS A 79 10.48 -0.39 -3.95
N ARG A 80 11.37 0.08 -3.06
CA ARG A 80 12.15 1.32 -3.27
C ARG A 80 13.15 1.17 -4.39
N LEU A 81 13.82 0.01 -4.48
CA LEU A 81 14.72 -0.29 -5.59
C LEU A 81 13.94 -0.38 -6.92
N TYR A 82 12.75 -0.99 -6.92
CA TYR A 82 11.87 -1.05 -8.09
C TYR A 82 11.44 0.35 -8.56
N MET A 83 11.17 1.27 -7.63
CA MET A 83 10.89 2.69 -7.93
C MET A 83 12.13 3.51 -8.34
N GLY A 84 13.30 2.89 -8.49
CA GLY A 84 14.55 3.59 -8.81
C GLY A 84 15.17 4.38 -7.63
N LYS A 85 14.61 4.30 -6.43
CA LYS A 85 15.11 4.99 -5.22
C LYS A 85 16.28 4.24 -4.58
N VAL A 86 17.37 4.05 -5.35
CA VAL A 86 18.52 3.19 -5.01
C VAL A 86 19.08 3.49 -3.62
N PHE A 87 19.35 4.76 -3.31
CA PHE A 87 19.91 5.15 -2.01
C PHE A 87 19.03 4.70 -0.84
N THR A 88 17.74 5.02 -0.87
CA THR A 88 16.82 4.63 0.22
C THR A 88 16.52 3.13 0.24
N GLY A 89 16.58 2.44 -0.90
CA GLY A 89 16.44 0.99 -0.97
C GLY A 89 17.63 0.25 -0.33
N VAL A 90 18.87 0.69 -0.61
CA VAL A 90 20.07 0.18 0.06
C VAL A 90 20.03 0.49 1.55
N LEU A 91 19.61 1.70 1.93
CA LEU A 91 19.42 2.04 3.33
C LEU A 91 18.44 1.08 4.02
N PHE A 92 17.29 0.80 3.40
CA PHE A 92 16.33 -0.18 3.91
C PHE A 92 16.97 -1.56 4.06
N LEU A 93 17.66 -2.06 3.03
CA LEU A 93 18.33 -3.36 3.06
C LEU A 93 19.31 -3.50 4.24
N LEU A 94 20.10 -2.45 4.50
CA LEU A 94 21.10 -2.44 5.57
C LEU A 94 20.50 -2.25 6.98
N THR A 95 19.28 -1.74 7.08
CA THR A 95 18.67 -1.33 8.36
C THR A 95 17.35 -2.04 8.68
N GLY A 96 16.88 -2.91 7.78
CA GLY A 96 15.55 -3.52 7.83
C GLY A 96 14.40 -2.54 7.55
N GLY A 97 14.67 -1.45 6.82
CA GLY A 97 13.71 -0.35 6.64
C GLY A 97 13.60 0.51 7.90
N LEU A 98 14.78 0.91 8.40
CA LEU A 98 15.06 1.59 9.67
C LEU A 98 14.06 1.21 10.77
N PHE A 99 14.27 0.00 11.29
CA PHE A 99 13.52 -0.62 12.39
C PHE A 99 12.00 -0.71 12.16
N GLY A 100 11.58 -0.77 10.89
CA GLY A 100 10.16 -0.90 10.51
C GLY A 100 9.39 0.41 10.39
N ILE A 101 9.96 1.55 10.82
CA ILE A 101 9.29 2.85 10.66
C ILE A 101 9.15 3.21 9.18
N GLY A 102 10.20 2.94 8.40
CA GLY A 102 10.17 3.16 6.96
C GLY A 102 9.10 2.31 6.25
N PHE A 103 8.86 1.10 6.75
CA PHE A 103 7.78 0.24 6.26
C PHE A 103 6.42 0.88 6.48
N ILE A 104 6.14 1.41 7.68
CA ILE A 104 4.88 2.10 7.98
C ILE A 104 4.73 3.38 7.16
N TYR A 105 5.81 4.15 7.01
CA TYR A 105 5.79 5.35 6.18
C TYR A 105 5.40 5.05 4.73
N ASP A 106 5.99 3.99 4.15
CA ASP A 106 5.66 3.58 2.78
C ASP A 106 4.24 3.02 2.69
N LEU A 107 3.77 2.26 3.69
CA LEU A 107 2.38 1.79 3.73
C LEU A 107 1.36 2.93 3.58
N LEU A 108 1.69 4.13 4.08
CA LEU A 108 0.81 5.30 4.04
C LEU A 108 0.96 6.16 2.79
N THR A 109 2.11 6.10 2.11
CA THR A 109 2.49 7.09 1.07
C THR A 109 2.88 6.46 -0.26
N LEU A 110 2.88 5.13 -0.39
CA LEU A 110 3.39 4.43 -1.58
C LEU A 110 2.68 4.85 -2.87
N ASN A 111 1.36 5.05 -2.83
CA ASN A 111 0.62 5.42 -4.04
C ASN A 111 0.97 6.83 -4.52
N GLU A 112 1.13 7.77 -3.59
CA GLU A 112 1.58 9.13 -3.89
C GLU A 112 3.00 9.11 -4.45
N GLN A 113 3.90 8.35 -3.83
CA GLN A 113 5.28 8.19 -4.32
C GLN A 113 5.34 7.63 -5.75
N ILE A 114 4.46 6.69 -6.10
CA ILE A 114 4.41 6.11 -7.45
C ILE A 114 3.78 7.09 -8.43
N ASP A 115 2.71 7.79 -8.05
CA ASP A 115 2.05 8.80 -8.90
C ASP A 115 2.99 9.94 -9.27
N GLU A 116 3.79 10.41 -8.32
CA GLU A 116 4.83 11.41 -8.55
C GLU A 116 5.91 10.95 -9.53
N LEU A 117 6.27 9.66 -9.51
CA LEU A 117 7.27 9.09 -10.42
C LEU A 117 6.71 8.72 -11.79
N ASN A 118 5.39 8.54 -11.89
CA ASN A 118 4.67 8.26 -13.13
C ASN A 118 4.19 9.54 -13.86
N ALA A 119 4.29 10.71 -13.21
CA ALA A 119 3.98 12.02 -13.78
C ALA A 119 5.04 12.48 -14.79
#